data_AF-A0AAD7ZC49-F1
#
_entry.id   AF-A0AAD7ZC49-F1
#
_cell.length_a   1.000
_cell.length_b   1.000
_cell.length_c   1.000
_cell.angle_alpha   90.00
_cell.angle_beta   90.00
_cell.angle_gamma   90.00
#
_symmetry.space_group_name_H-M   'P 1'
#
loop_
_entity.id
_entity.type
_entity.pdbx_description
1 polymer ?
#
loop_
_entity_poly.entity_id
_entity_poly.type
_entity_poly.pdbx_seq_one_letter_code
_entity_poly.pdbx_strand_id
1 'polypeptide(L)'
;GSSKPGAFLDMKSNTTTGPGRLKLEFNYEVEAYYTSNVDVPNFNSRSVKVPVTNSYHVLLILAVTEVENAEGIKSTPIAKRECKFRTENEGITSYKYYSDTTCESECLKKKMKEVCNCISPQLARVELGDKVCNLSGVICLRQKFGEMTVIVNSWENRTGIVCKCMKNCEEMYIDLVFRETLSQ
;
A
#
# COMPACT_ATOMS: atom_id res chain seq x y z
N GLY A 1 -17.87 -6.44 8.39
CA GLY A 1 -17.14 -7.25 9.38
C GLY A 1 -15.91 -6.47 9.80
N SER A 2 -15.80 -6.11 11.07
CA SER A 2 -14.63 -5.42 11.62
C SER A 2 -13.53 -6.45 11.83
N SER A 3 -12.41 -6.35 11.12
CA SER A 3 -11.26 -7.22 11.38
C SER A 3 -10.70 -6.90 12.76
N LYS A 4 -10.72 -7.88 13.66
CA LYS A 4 -9.97 -7.84 14.93
C LYS A 4 -8.48 -7.55 14.63
N PRO A 5 -7.73 -6.94 15.58
CA PRO A 5 -6.29 -6.77 15.42
C PRO A 5 -5.66 -8.10 15.02
N GLY A 6 -4.96 -8.11 13.88
CA GLY A 6 -4.59 -9.31 13.16
C GLY A 6 -3.84 -10.31 14.03
N ALA A 7 -4.31 -11.56 14.04
CA ALA A 7 -3.51 -12.67 14.52
C ALA A 7 -2.30 -12.82 13.59
N PHE A 8 -1.09 -12.57 14.10
CA PHE A 8 0.13 -12.85 13.36
C PHE A 8 0.35 -14.37 13.36
N LEU A 9 0.48 -14.96 12.17
CA LEU A 9 0.95 -16.33 12.02
C LEU A 9 2.47 -16.30 12.11
N ASP A 10 3.05 -17.05 13.05
CA ASP A 10 4.51 -17.23 13.15
C ASP A 10 4.99 -18.11 11.99
N MET A 11 5.26 -17.47 10.85
CA MET A 11 5.73 -18.11 9.63
C MET A 11 7.14 -17.61 9.32
N LYS A 12 8.06 -18.53 9.06
CA LYS A 12 9.43 -18.23 8.61
C LYS A 12 9.60 -18.68 7.17
N SER A 13 10.09 -17.79 6.32
CA SER A 13 10.42 -18.07 4.92
C SER A 13 11.76 -17.43 4.63
N ASN A 14 12.82 -18.23 4.48
CA ASN A 14 14.17 -17.75 4.22
C ASN A 14 15.03 -18.84 3.55
N THR A 15 16.27 -18.50 3.19
CA THR A 15 17.21 -19.43 2.54
C THR A 15 17.59 -20.65 3.38
N THR A 16 17.37 -20.60 4.70
CA THR A 16 17.69 -21.71 5.62
C THR A 16 16.50 -22.67 5.79
N THR A 17 15.28 -22.15 5.88
CA THR A 17 14.05 -22.91 6.14
C THR A 17 13.27 -23.26 4.88
N GLY A 18 13.59 -22.61 3.76
CA GLY A 18 12.87 -22.74 2.51
C GLY A 18 11.64 -21.82 2.42
N PRO A 19 10.85 -21.95 1.34
CA PRO A 19 9.67 -21.12 1.14
C PRO A 19 8.55 -21.47 2.13
N GLY A 20 7.98 -20.44 2.75
CA GLY A 20 6.75 -20.57 3.54
C GLY A 20 5.54 -20.94 2.67
N ARG A 21 4.52 -21.55 3.27
CA ARG A 21 3.25 -21.88 2.61
C ARG A 21 2.08 -21.33 3.41
N LEU A 22 1.26 -20.50 2.76
CA LEU A 22 0.02 -19.97 3.30
C LEU A 22 -1.14 -20.40 2.39
N LYS A 23 -2.12 -21.11 2.96
CA LYS A 23 -3.38 -21.44 2.28
C LYS A 23 -4.48 -20.54 2.84
N LEU A 24 -5.14 -19.80 1.96
CA LEU A 24 -6.31 -18.99 2.29
C LEU A 24 -7.52 -19.57 1.57
N GLU A 25 -8.62 -19.71 2.29
CA GLU A 25 -9.90 -20.20 1.76
C GLU A 25 -10.95 -19.10 1.92
N PHE A 26 -11.67 -18.82 0.83
CA PHE A 26 -12.64 -17.74 0.76
C PHE A 26 -14.02 -18.29 0.35
N ASN A 27 -15.07 -17.74 0.94
CA ASN A 27 -16.47 -18.10 0.62
C ASN A 27 -17.10 -17.16 -0.43
N TYR A 28 -16.36 -16.15 -0.90
CA TYR A 28 -16.78 -15.12 -1.84
C TYR A 28 -15.60 -14.72 -2.74
N GLU A 29 -15.89 -14.11 -3.89
CA GLU A 29 -14.84 -13.75 -4.85
C GLU A 29 -14.03 -12.62 -4.23
N VAL A 30 -12.71 -12.76 -4.26
CA VAL A 30 -11.82 -11.77 -3.64
C VAL A 30 -10.79 -11.26 -4.62
N GLU A 31 -10.44 -10.00 -4.46
CA GLU A 31 -9.23 -9.43 -5.02
C GLU A 31 -8.20 -9.34 -3.90
N ALA A 32 -7.19 -10.20 -3.96
CA ALA A 32 -6.13 -10.28 -2.96
C ALA A 32 -4.96 -9.41 -3.37
N TYR A 33 -4.56 -8.49 -2.50
CA TYR A 33 -3.34 -7.69 -2.63
C TYR A 33 -2.24 -8.28 -1.76
N TYR A 34 -1.00 -8.19 -2.21
CA TYR A 34 0.18 -8.56 -1.44
C TYR A 34 1.13 -7.37 -1.38
N THR A 35 1.45 -6.94 -0.17
CA THR A 35 2.27 -5.75 0.11
C THR A 35 3.22 -6.04 1.27
N SER A 36 4.21 -5.18 1.49
CA SER A 36 5.02 -5.24 2.71
C SER A 36 4.15 -4.98 3.95
N ASN A 37 4.71 -5.21 5.14
CA ASN A 37 4.03 -5.00 6.42
C ASN A 37 3.82 -3.52 6.81
N VAL A 38 4.42 -2.59 6.06
CA VAL A 38 4.28 -1.14 6.29
C VAL A 38 3.63 -0.43 5.10
N ASP A 39 3.48 -1.11 3.97
CA ASP A 39 2.79 -0.58 2.81
C ASP A 39 1.27 -0.72 2.92
N VAL A 40 0.58 0.14 2.17
CA VAL A 40 -0.87 0.09 2.01
C VAL A 40 -1.22 -0.06 0.52
N PRO A 41 -2.22 -0.89 0.18
CA PRO A 41 -2.68 -0.97 -1.20
C PRO A 41 -3.13 0.38 -1.75
N ASN A 42 -2.64 0.71 -2.93
CA ASN A 42 -2.98 1.89 -3.74
C ASN A 42 -3.39 1.47 -5.16
N PHE A 43 -3.70 2.43 -6.04
CA PHE A 43 -4.14 2.14 -7.42
C PHE A 43 -3.10 1.38 -8.28
N ASN A 44 -1.82 1.43 -7.91
CA ASN A 44 -0.73 0.75 -8.60
C ASN A 44 -0.38 -0.60 -7.96
N SER A 45 -1.06 -0.98 -6.87
CA SER A 45 -0.79 -2.21 -6.15
C SER A 45 -1.19 -3.43 -6.96
N ARG A 46 -0.32 -4.43 -6.94
CA ARG A 46 -0.58 -5.69 -7.61
C ARG A 46 -1.64 -6.48 -6.85
N SER A 47 -2.55 -7.09 -7.60
CA SER A 47 -3.61 -7.92 -7.05
C SER A 47 -3.80 -9.20 -7.85
N VAL A 48 -4.43 -10.18 -7.23
CA VAL A 48 -4.91 -11.40 -7.87
C VAL A 48 -6.39 -11.55 -7.56
N LYS A 49 -7.20 -11.67 -8.61
CA LYS A 49 -8.60 -12.07 -8.49
C LYS A 49 -8.69 -13.57 -8.30
N VAL A 50 -9.35 -13.98 -7.21
CA VAL A 50 -9.57 -15.36 -6.82
C VAL A 50 -11.07 -15.63 -6.93
N PRO A 51 -11.53 -16.35 -7.96
CA PRO A 51 -12.95 -16.66 -8.13
C PRO A 51 -13.41 -17.67 -7.08
N VAL A 52 -14.69 -17.60 -6.71
CA VAL A 52 -15.32 -18.65 -5.90
C VAL A 52 -15.71 -19.76 -6.81
N THR A 53 -14.92 -20.81 -6.80
CA THR A 53 -15.34 -22.07 -7.40
C THR A 53 -14.93 -23.17 -6.45
N ASN A 54 -15.77 -24.18 -6.29
CA ASN A 54 -15.39 -25.39 -5.56
C ASN A 54 -14.42 -26.26 -6.36
N SER A 55 -13.96 -25.80 -7.53
CA SER A 55 -13.30 -26.64 -8.53
C SER A 55 -11.85 -26.25 -8.78
N TYR A 56 -11.37 -25.10 -8.27
CA TYR A 56 -10.03 -24.64 -8.55
C TYR A 56 -9.35 -24.00 -7.33
N HIS A 57 -8.04 -24.16 -7.24
CA HIS A 57 -7.16 -23.39 -6.35
C HIS A 57 -6.24 -22.50 -7.19
N VAL A 58 -6.02 -21.27 -6.73
CA VAL A 58 -5.01 -20.38 -7.33
C VAL A 58 -3.73 -20.50 -6.53
N LEU A 59 -2.68 -21.05 -7.14
CA LEU A 59 -1.34 -21.10 -6.56
C LEU A 59 -0.55 -19.86 -6.99
N LEU A 60 0.00 -19.15 -6.00
CA LEU A 60 0.91 -18.04 -6.20
C LEU A 60 2.27 -18.40 -5.58
N ILE A 61 3.34 -18.26 -6.36
CA ILE A 61 4.71 -18.29 -5.84
C ILE A 61 5.23 -16.86 -5.83
N LEU A 62 5.53 -16.36 -4.64
CA LEU A 62 6.04 -15.02 -4.40
C LEU A 62 7.52 -15.08 -4.04
N ALA A 63 8.33 -14.24 -4.67
CA ALA A 63 9.69 -13.96 -4.24
C ALA A 63 9.67 -12.70 -3.36
N VAL A 64 10.36 -12.76 -2.24
CA VAL A 64 10.53 -11.64 -1.32
C VAL A 64 12.00 -11.25 -1.32
N THR A 65 12.28 -9.99 -1.60
CA THR A 65 13.62 -9.40 -1.55
C THR A 65 13.63 -8.28 -0.52
N GLU A 66 14.47 -8.39 0.49
CA GLU A 66 14.66 -7.37 1.51
C GLU A 66 16.00 -6.66 1.28
N VAL A 67 15.96 -5.33 1.26
CA VAL A 67 17.13 -4.47 1.14
C VAL A 67 17.34 -3.78 2.48
N GLU A 68 18.43 -4.14 3.14
CA GLU A 68 18.85 -3.52 4.39
C GLU A 68 20.08 -2.65 4.16
N ASN A 69 20.05 -1.47 4.75
CA ASN A 69 21.18 -0.56 4.76
C ASN A 69 22.08 -0.82 5.97
N ALA A 70 23.38 -0.52 5.82
CA ALA A 70 24.32 -0.61 6.94
C ALA A 70 23.86 0.26 8.13
N GLU A 71 24.01 -0.23 9.35
CA GLU A 71 23.47 0.41 10.56
C GLU A 71 23.89 1.88 10.71
N GLY A 72 25.09 2.25 10.25
CA GLY A 72 25.60 3.62 10.30
C GLY A 72 24.75 4.66 9.55
N ILE A 73 23.95 4.25 8.55
CA ILE A 73 23.12 5.15 7.75
C ILE A 73 22.01 5.81 8.61
N LYS A 74 21.51 5.13 9.66
CA LYS A 74 20.50 5.69 10.58
C LYS A 74 20.94 6.99 11.23
N SER A 75 22.23 7.12 11.52
CA SER A 75 22.81 8.33 12.12
C SER A 75 22.99 9.49 11.14
N THR A 76 22.90 9.23 9.83
CA THR A 76 23.04 10.26 8.80
C THR A 76 21.73 11.05 8.68
N PRO A 77 21.75 12.40 8.69
CA PRO A 77 20.55 13.21 8.55
C PRO A 77 19.78 12.86 7.26
N ILE A 78 18.44 12.86 7.32
CA ILE A 78 17.55 12.55 6.18
C ILE A 78 17.95 13.32 4.91
N ALA A 79 18.26 14.62 5.05
CA ALA A 79 18.66 15.48 3.94
C ALA A 79 19.96 15.06 3.22
N LYS A 80 20.81 14.25 3.87
CA LYS A 80 22.05 13.72 3.27
C LYS A 80 21.90 12.31 2.72
N ARG A 81 21.03 11.49 3.30
CA ARG A 81 20.79 10.10 2.86
C ARG A 81 19.63 9.93 1.88
N GLU A 82 18.79 10.96 1.74
CA GLU A 82 17.72 11.04 0.74
C GLU A 82 16.67 9.90 0.82
N CYS A 83 16.58 9.22 1.96
CA CYS A 83 15.60 8.19 2.26
C CYS A 83 15.10 8.33 3.72
N LYS A 84 13.95 7.73 4.04
CA LYS A 84 13.39 7.69 5.40
C LYS A 84 13.30 6.25 5.91
N PHE A 85 13.59 6.05 7.19
CA PHE A 85 13.26 4.82 7.90
C PHE A 85 11.78 4.82 8.28
N ARG A 86 11.20 3.64 8.47
CA ARG A 86 9.77 3.48 8.81
C ARG A 86 9.31 4.24 10.07
N THR A 87 10.24 4.57 10.97
CA THR A 87 9.94 5.33 12.20
C THR A 87 10.00 6.84 12.01
N GLU A 88 10.52 7.32 10.90
CA GLU A 88 10.58 8.74 10.54
C GLU A 88 9.30 9.12 9.80
N ASN A 89 8.19 9.12 10.53
CA ASN A 89 6.85 9.29 10.00
C ASN A 89 6.30 10.72 10.21
N GLU A 90 7.16 11.70 10.48
CA GLU A 90 6.74 13.08 10.65
C GLU A 90 5.97 13.56 9.41
N GLY A 91 4.77 14.08 9.63
CA GLY A 91 3.86 14.51 8.56
C GLY A 91 2.87 13.45 8.07
N ILE A 92 2.96 12.21 8.55
CA ILE A 92 1.95 11.16 8.32
C ILE A 92 1.11 11.01 9.59
N THR A 93 -0.19 11.31 9.52
CA THR A 93 -1.10 11.15 10.67
C THR A 93 -1.89 9.85 10.59
N SER A 94 -2.29 9.45 9.37
CA SER A 94 -3.17 8.29 9.20
C SER A 94 -2.47 6.97 9.48
N TYR A 95 -1.14 6.89 9.42
CA TYR A 95 -0.40 5.63 9.53
C TYR A 95 0.69 5.70 10.61
N LYS A 96 0.92 4.55 11.26
CA LYS A 96 1.94 4.45 12.33
C LYS A 96 3.36 4.46 11.78
N TYR A 97 3.58 3.95 10.57
CA TYR A 97 4.89 3.82 9.97
C TYR A 97 4.95 4.54 8.64
N TYR A 98 6.14 5.03 8.32
CA TYR A 98 6.48 5.59 7.02
C TYR A 98 6.71 4.48 6.00
N SER A 99 6.17 4.68 4.80
CA SER A 99 6.49 4.00 3.56
C SER A 99 6.15 4.92 2.39
N ASP A 100 6.71 4.67 1.21
CA ASP A 100 6.31 5.35 -0.02
C ASP A 100 4.77 5.38 -0.16
N THR A 101 4.11 4.22 -0.03
CA THR A 101 2.66 4.10 -0.24
C THR A 101 1.81 4.78 0.84
N THR A 102 2.24 4.78 2.10
CA THR A 102 1.55 5.51 3.17
C THR A 102 1.69 7.03 3.01
N CYS A 103 2.86 7.50 2.59
CA CYS A 103 3.10 8.90 2.25
C CYS A 103 2.22 9.35 1.08
N GLU A 104 2.16 8.56 0.01
CA GLU A 104 1.28 8.82 -1.14
C GLU A 104 -0.19 8.84 -0.74
N SER A 105 -0.63 7.90 0.09
CA SER A 105 -2.00 7.85 0.59
C SER A 105 -2.35 9.08 1.42
N GLU A 106 -1.44 9.57 2.27
CA GLU A 106 -1.65 10.79 3.06
C GLU A 106 -1.68 12.05 2.17
N CYS A 107 -0.78 12.10 1.18
CA CYS A 107 -0.75 13.17 0.18
C CYS A 107 -2.08 13.25 -0.60
N LEU A 108 -2.59 12.11 -1.08
CA LEU A 108 -3.87 12.01 -1.77
C LEU A 108 -5.02 12.44 -0.86
N LYS A 109 -5.05 11.98 0.39
CA LYS A 109 -6.05 12.37 1.40
C LYS A 109 -6.09 13.89 1.57
N LYS A 110 -4.93 14.53 1.69
CA LYS A 110 -4.82 16.00 1.80
C LYS A 110 -5.40 16.69 0.57
N LYS A 111 -5.06 16.21 -0.64
CA LYS A 111 -5.57 16.79 -1.88
C LYS A 111 -7.09 16.66 -2.02
N MET A 112 -7.66 15.52 -1.63
CA MET A 112 -9.12 15.33 -1.60
C MET A 112 -9.80 16.35 -0.69
N LYS A 113 -9.23 16.59 0.50
CA LYS A 113 -9.73 17.63 1.43
C LYS A 113 -9.61 19.03 0.85
N GLU A 114 -8.48 19.36 0.20
CA GLU A 114 -8.27 20.68 -0.40
C GLU A 114 -9.26 20.98 -1.54
N VAL A 115 -9.54 19.99 -2.40
CA VAL A 115 -10.33 20.20 -3.63
C VAL A 115 -11.82 19.99 -3.42
N CYS A 116 -12.21 18.97 -2.63
CA CYS A 116 -13.61 18.57 -2.45
C CYS A 116 -14.10 18.67 -1.00
N ASN A 117 -13.26 19.12 -0.06
CA ASN A 117 -13.59 19.27 1.37
C ASN A 117 -14.17 18.00 2.02
N CYS A 118 -13.75 16.84 1.53
CA CYS A 118 -14.09 15.54 2.06
C CYS A 118 -13.09 14.48 1.54
N ILE A 119 -13.10 13.29 2.13
CA ILE A 119 -12.28 12.17 1.69
C ILE A 119 -13.12 11.02 1.15
N SER A 120 -12.55 10.27 0.21
CA SER A 120 -13.18 9.08 -0.36
C SER A 120 -13.42 8.03 0.74
N PRO A 121 -14.62 7.41 0.78
CA PRO A 121 -14.86 6.28 1.68
C PRO A 121 -14.05 5.03 1.33
N GLN A 122 -13.42 4.98 0.16
CA GLN A 122 -12.55 3.88 -0.28
C GLN A 122 -11.09 4.05 0.15
N LEU A 123 -10.72 5.16 0.80
CA LEU A 123 -9.37 5.35 1.30
C LEU A 123 -9.06 4.31 2.40
N ALA A 124 -7.86 3.71 2.36
CA ALA A 124 -7.48 2.63 3.27
C ALA A 124 -7.59 2.99 4.76
N ARG A 125 -7.47 4.29 5.09
CA ARG A 125 -7.62 4.77 6.47
C ARG A 125 -8.35 6.11 6.55
N VAL A 126 -9.49 6.09 7.24
CA VAL A 126 -10.28 7.26 7.62
C VAL A 126 -10.07 7.49 9.11
N GLU A 127 -9.63 8.68 9.50
CA GLU A 127 -9.39 9.05 10.89
C GLU A 127 -10.66 9.60 11.56
N LEU A 128 -10.69 9.56 12.89
CA LEU A 128 -11.76 10.18 13.67
C LEU A 128 -11.73 11.70 13.45
N GLY A 129 -12.79 12.24 12.84
CA GLY A 129 -12.88 13.66 12.47
C GLY A 129 -12.71 13.95 10.98
N ASP A 130 -12.30 12.96 10.18
CA ASP A 130 -12.34 13.09 8.72
C ASP A 130 -13.78 13.18 8.22
N LYS A 131 -14.07 14.20 7.41
CA LYS A 131 -15.34 14.29 6.69
C LYS A 131 -15.32 13.34 5.50
N VAL A 132 -16.03 12.22 5.63
CA VAL A 132 -16.24 11.29 4.52
C VAL A 132 -17.19 11.92 3.50
N CYS A 133 -16.87 11.78 2.20
CA CYS A 133 -17.69 12.33 1.13
C CYS A 133 -19.09 11.70 1.09
N ASN A 134 -20.11 12.55 0.96
CA ASN A 134 -21.44 12.15 0.52
C ASN A 134 -21.50 12.09 -1.02
N LEU A 135 -22.68 11.86 -1.60
CA LEU A 135 -22.85 11.73 -3.05
C LEU A 135 -22.27 12.92 -3.83
N SER A 136 -22.53 14.16 -3.40
CA SER A 136 -21.99 15.36 -4.05
C SER A 136 -20.46 15.42 -3.97
N GLY A 137 -19.89 15.04 -2.82
CA GLY A 137 -18.44 14.93 -2.65
C GLY A 137 -17.82 13.87 -3.56
N VAL A 138 -18.45 12.70 -3.68
CA VAL A 138 -17.99 11.63 -4.59
C VAL A 138 -18.04 12.09 -6.05
N ILE A 139 -19.08 12.83 -6.46
CA ILE A 139 -19.14 13.43 -7.79
C ILE A 139 -17.99 14.41 -8.02
N CYS A 140 -17.69 15.28 -7.04
CA CYS A 140 -16.53 16.17 -7.09
C CYS A 140 -15.22 15.39 -7.26
N LEU A 141 -14.99 14.37 -6.42
CA LEU A 141 -13.79 13.54 -6.50
C LEU A 141 -13.65 12.87 -7.88
N ARG A 142 -14.75 12.40 -8.46
CA ARG A 142 -14.78 11.79 -9.79
C ARG A 142 -14.45 12.78 -10.90
N GLN A 143 -15.01 13.99 -10.84
CA GLN A 143 -14.71 15.05 -11.83
C GLN A 143 -13.24 15.48 -11.77
N LYS A 144 -12.62 15.37 -10.60
CA LYS A 144 -11.23 15.73 -10.34
C LYS A 144 -10.26 14.55 -10.35
N PHE A 145 -10.72 13.37 -10.76
CA PHE A 145 -9.96 12.13 -10.70
C PHE A 145 -8.61 12.23 -11.43
N GLY A 146 -8.58 12.83 -12.63
CA GLY A 146 -7.34 13.02 -13.39
C GLY A 146 -6.34 14.00 -12.74
N GLU A 147 -6.79 14.91 -11.89
CA GLU A 147 -5.94 15.85 -11.15
C GLU A 147 -5.33 15.24 -9.88
N MET A 148 -5.82 14.08 -9.43
CA MET A 148 -5.46 13.49 -8.12
C MET A 148 -4.85 12.10 -8.20
N THR A 149 -5.04 11.36 -9.30
CA THR A 149 -4.65 9.94 -9.40
C THR A 149 -3.28 9.71 -10.00
N VAL A 150 -2.72 10.74 -10.63
CA VAL A 150 -1.36 10.69 -11.19
C VAL A 150 -0.45 11.45 -10.25
N ILE A 151 0.48 10.76 -9.61
CA ILE A 151 1.57 11.41 -8.88
C ILE A 151 2.58 11.88 -9.92
N VAL A 152 2.85 13.18 -9.95
CA VAL A 152 3.79 13.81 -10.89
C VAL A 152 4.95 14.42 -10.12
N ASN A 153 6.12 14.40 -10.75
CA ASN A 153 7.25 15.15 -10.23
C ASN A 153 7.02 16.65 -10.37
N SER A 154 7.58 17.46 -9.47
CA SER A 154 7.37 18.91 -9.47
C SER A 154 7.89 19.62 -10.72
N TRP A 155 8.81 18.99 -11.47
CA TRP A 155 9.38 19.50 -12.71
C TRP A 155 8.61 19.05 -13.96
N GLU A 156 7.64 18.15 -13.84
CA GLU A 156 6.84 17.69 -14.97
C GLU A 156 5.68 18.65 -15.24
N ASN A 157 5.54 19.11 -16.48
CA ASN A 157 4.38 19.91 -16.91
C ASN A 157 3.21 18.99 -17.28
N ARG A 158 2.71 18.23 -16.29
CA ARG A 158 1.60 17.29 -16.43
C ARG A 158 0.58 17.49 -15.32
N THR A 159 -0.69 17.24 -15.64
CA THR A 159 -1.77 17.26 -14.65
C THR A 159 -1.60 16.11 -13.66
N GLY A 160 -1.59 16.42 -12.37
CA GLY A 160 -1.45 15.43 -11.31
C GLY A 160 -1.19 16.06 -9.94
N ILE A 161 -0.91 15.22 -8.96
CA ILE A 161 -0.56 15.59 -7.60
C ILE A 161 0.96 15.53 -7.41
N VAL A 162 1.54 16.59 -6.85
CA VAL A 162 2.96 16.59 -6.46
C VAL A 162 3.07 16.14 -5.01
N CYS A 163 3.59 14.94 -4.80
CA CYS A 163 3.85 14.38 -3.47
C CYS A 163 5.34 14.40 -3.17
N LYS A 164 5.74 15.01 -2.05
CA LYS A 164 7.14 15.05 -1.59
C LYS A 164 7.48 13.82 -0.76
N CYS A 165 7.30 12.64 -1.34
CA CYS A 165 7.63 11.37 -0.70
C CYS A 165 9.08 10.98 -1.01
N MET A 166 9.81 10.53 0.01
CA MET A 166 11.17 10.00 -0.11
C MET A 166 11.11 8.48 -0.17
N LYS A 167 12.15 7.86 -0.71
CA LYS A 167 12.28 6.41 -0.69
C LYS A 167 12.48 5.87 0.71
N ASN A 168 12.14 4.60 0.91
CA ASN A 168 12.44 3.89 2.13
C ASN A 168 13.95 3.59 2.22
N CYS A 169 14.53 3.73 3.41
CA CYS A 169 15.89 3.24 3.65
C CYS A 169 15.95 1.72 3.90
N GLU A 170 14.82 1.08 4.14
CA GLU A 170 14.68 -0.37 4.31
C GLU A 170 13.54 -0.79 3.38
N GLU A 171 13.85 -1.48 2.29
CA GLU A 171 12.88 -1.80 1.25
C GLU A 171 12.56 -3.30 1.24
N MET A 172 11.30 -3.64 1.01
CA MET A 172 10.85 -5.02 0.81
C MET A 172 10.08 -5.09 -0.50
N TYR A 173 10.58 -5.88 -1.43
CA TYR A 173 9.95 -6.13 -2.73
C TYR A 173 9.29 -7.50 -2.73
N ILE A 174 8.05 -7.56 -3.21
CA ILE A 174 7.30 -8.81 -3.37
C ILE A 174 6.95 -8.97 -4.85
N ASP A 175 7.57 -9.96 -5.48
CA ASP A 175 7.36 -10.27 -6.89
C ASP A 175 6.58 -11.57 -7.07
N LEU A 176 5.58 -11.55 -7.94
CA LEU A 176 4.89 -12.74 -8.39
C LEU A 176 5.76 -13.46 -9.43
N VAL A 177 6.34 -14.59 -9.02
CA VAL A 177 7.21 -15.41 -9.88
C VAL A 177 6.39 -16.40 -10.70
N PHE A 178 5.34 -16.95 -10.10
CA PHE A 178 4.51 -17.96 -10.75
C PHE A 178 3.05 -17.88 -10.30
N ARG A 179 2.14 -18.09 -11.25
CA ARG A 179 0.70 -18.15 -11.01
C ARG A 179 0.11 -19.31 -11.80
N GLU A 180 -0.65 -20.15 -11.12
CA GLU A 180 -1.38 -21.26 -11.73
C GLU A 180 -2.77 -21.40 -11.14
N THR A 181 -3.73 -21.75 -11.99
CA THR A 181 -5.07 -22.16 -11.57
C THR A 181 -5.13 -23.67 -11.66
N LEU A 182 -5.08 -24.35 -10.52
CA LEU A 182 -5.12 -25.80 -10.40
C LEU A 182 -6.56 -26.25 -10.28
N SER A 183 -7.00 -27.18 -11.14
CA SER A 183 -8.25 -27.90 -10.89
C SER A 183 -8.10 -28.84 -9.70
N GLN A 184 -9.15 -28.95 -8.90
CA GLN A 184 -9.27 -30.04 -7.92
C GLN A 184 -9.38 -31.40 -8.61
#